data_AF-A0A3D2C5X3-F1
#
_entry.id   AF-A0A3D2C5X3-F1
#
_cell.length_a   1.000
_cell.length_b   1.000
_cell.length_c   1.000
_cell.angle_alpha   90.00
_cell.angle_beta   90.00
_cell.angle_gamma   90.00
#
_symmetry.space_group_name_H-M   'P 1'
#
loop_
_entity.id
_entity.type
_entity.pdbx_description
1 polymer ?
#
loop_
_entity_poly.entity_id
_entity_poly.type
_entity_poly.pdbx_seq_one_letter_code
_entity_poly.pdbx_strand_id
1 'polypeptide(L)'
;MRRNLIMGIASVLVGCTPGKPIDQTWAQDSGAVGAAEAPWPSWVLEPWVWEDESTQESALALVDGYIEHDIPVSAIIIDSPWATGYSTYEWDPALFPDPQAMIDELHAKGVRVFVWTVPGINVDETELYAYAAERGYFMTGGPDETEPEVVEWWKGDGSLIDYFNPEAVDWWHSLIDQTLAFGIDGWKLDGLDFSALLARHSPYLGRNVDRLEYSHA
;
A
#
# COMPACT_ATOMS: atom_id res chain seq x y z
N MET A 1 -19.03 -29.41 -41.16
CA MET A 1 -20.20 -28.74 -40.55
C MET A 1 -20.29 -29.13 -39.08
N ARG A 2 -19.79 -28.31 -38.16
CA ARG A 2 -20.19 -28.35 -36.75
C ARG A 2 -20.26 -26.91 -36.25
N ARG A 3 -21.47 -26.51 -35.88
CA ARG A 3 -21.79 -25.26 -35.20
C ARG A 3 -21.79 -25.51 -33.69
N ASN A 4 -21.10 -24.60 -32.98
CA ASN A 4 -21.42 -23.95 -31.70
C ASN A 4 -21.68 -24.78 -30.42
N LEU A 5 -20.93 -24.47 -29.34
CA LEU A 5 -21.34 -23.71 -28.11
C LEU A 5 -20.19 -23.87 -27.05
N ILE A 6 -19.37 -22.86 -26.72
CA ILE A 6 -19.46 -21.79 -25.69
C ILE A 6 -19.16 -22.23 -24.22
N MET A 7 -18.14 -21.55 -23.63
CA MET A 7 -17.83 -21.14 -22.22
C MET A 7 -18.06 -22.12 -21.05
N GLY A 8 -17.35 -22.10 -19.91
CA GLY A 8 -16.41 -21.17 -19.27
C GLY A 8 -16.28 -21.54 -17.77
N ILE A 9 -15.13 -21.21 -17.18
CA ILE A 9 -14.65 -21.20 -15.77
C ILE A 9 -15.57 -20.36 -14.85
N ALA A 10 -15.63 -20.36 -13.50
CA ALA A 10 -15.35 -21.25 -12.35
C ALA A 10 -16.03 -20.63 -11.07
N SER A 11 -15.97 -21.37 -9.95
CA SER A 11 -16.19 -21.13 -8.49
C SER A 11 -16.43 -19.68 -7.94
N VAL A 12 -17.09 -19.38 -6.80
CA VAL A 12 -16.97 -19.82 -5.38
C VAL A 12 -18.25 -19.46 -4.56
N LEU A 13 -18.43 -20.16 -3.43
CA LEU A 13 -19.51 -20.12 -2.43
C LEU A 13 -19.69 -18.81 -1.64
N VAL A 14 -20.96 -18.48 -1.37
CA VAL A 14 -21.39 -17.75 -0.15
C VAL A 14 -22.48 -18.56 0.55
N GLY A 15 -22.30 -18.78 1.85
CA GLY A 15 -23.35 -19.26 2.77
C GLY A 15 -23.49 -20.78 2.85
N CYS A 16 -22.65 -21.42 3.65
CA CYS A 16 -22.84 -22.83 4.04
C CYS A 16 -24.11 -22.99 4.87
N THR A 17 -25.23 -23.24 4.20
CA THR A 17 -26.39 -23.89 4.80
C THR A 17 -26.39 -25.32 4.26
N PRO A 18 -26.21 -26.36 5.09
CA PRO A 18 -26.16 -27.74 4.60
C PRO A 18 -27.47 -28.08 3.86
N GLY A 19 -27.39 -28.37 2.56
CA GLY A 19 -28.48 -28.99 1.80
C GLY A 19 -29.36 -28.08 0.93
N LYS A 20 -29.01 -26.82 0.65
CA LYS A 20 -29.66 -26.06 -0.44
C LYS A 20 -28.73 -25.93 -1.66
N PRO A 21 -29.16 -26.34 -2.88
CA PRO A 21 -28.44 -26.04 -4.11
C PRO A 21 -28.30 -24.52 -4.25
N ILE A 22 -27.11 -24.05 -4.68
CA ILE A 22 -26.89 -22.65 -5.02
C ILE A 22 -27.87 -22.28 -6.14
N ASP A 23 -28.73 -21.30 -5.89
CA ASP A 23 -29.65 -20.76 -6.88
C ASP A 23 -28.86 -20.07 -8.00
N GLN A 24 -29.16 -20.45 -9.25
CA GLN A 24 -28.47 -20.04 -10.48
C GLN A 24 -28.80 -18.61 -10.93
N THR A 25 -29.52 -17.83 -10.12
CA THR A 25 -29.99 -16.48 -10.46
C THR A 25 -28.88 -15.42 -10.56
N TRP A 26 -27.68 -15.67 -10.02
CA TRP A 26 -26.53 -14.74 -10.09
C TRP A 26 -26.05 -14.40 -11.51
N ALA A 27 -26.28 -15.30 -12.48
CA ALA A 27 -25.90 -15.06 -13.88
C ALA A 27 -26.84 -14.09 -14.61
N GLN A 28 -28.06 -13.89 -14.10
CA GLN A 28 -29.08 -13.07 -14.75
C GLN A 28 -29.01 -11.59 -14.33
N ASP A 29 -28.59 -11.30 -13.10
CA ASP A 29 -28.50 -9.93 -12.58
C ASP A 29 -27.17 -9.22 -12.91
N SER A 30 -26.12 -9.98 -13.26
CA SER A 30 -24.77 -9.45 -13.54
C SER A 30 -24.49 -9.20 -15.03
N GLY A 31 -25.41 -9.54 -15.93
CA GLY A 31 -25.20 -9.39 -17.38
C GLY A 31 -23.96 -10.16 -17.86
N ALA A 32 -23.87 -11.44 -17.51
CA ALA A 32 -22.71 -12.32 -17.69
C ALA A 32 -21.97 -12.14 -19.05
N VAL A 33 -20.99 -11.24 -19.04
CA VAL A 33 -19.83 -11.25 -19.93
C VAL A 33 -19.02 -12.47 -19.49
N GLY A 34 -18.76 -13.41 -20.41
CA GLY A 34 -17.99 -14.62 -20.09
C GLY A 34 -16.69 -14.27 -19.36
N ALA A 35 -16.29 -15.11 -18.40
CA ALA A 35 -15.14 -14.89 -17.53
C ALA A 35 -13.96 -14.31 -18.32
N ALA A 36 -13.81 -12.98 -18.23
CA ALA A 36 -12.71 -12.30 -18.86
C ALA A 36 -11.43 -12.82 -18.22
N GLU A 37 -10.36 -12.95 -19.01
CA GLU A 37 -9.04 -13.15 -18.44
C GLU A 37 -8.81 -12.05 -17.41
N ALA A 38 -8.40 -12.44 -16.20
CA ALA A 38 -8.22 -11.50 -15.12
C ALA A 38 -7.27 -10.40 -15.60
N PRO A 39 -7.62 -9.11 -15.43
CA PRO A 39 -6.82 -8.01 -15.95
C PRO A 39 -5.49 -7.82 -15.21
N TRP A 40 -5.17 -8.69 -14.25
CA TRP A 40 -3.94 -8.67 -13.46
C TRP A 40 -3.05 -9.88 -13.77
N PRO A 41 -1.72 -9.72 -13.67
CA PRO A 41 -0.79 -10.83 -13.83
C PRO A 41 -1.01 -11.96 -12.80
N SER A 42 -0.61 -13.19 -13.13
CA SER A 42 -0.81 -14.36 -12.27
C SER A 42 -0.09 -14.26 -10.91
N TRP A 43 1.07 -13.60 -10.87
CA TRP A 43 1.90 -13.46 -9.66
C TRP A 43 1.17 -12.77 -8.50
N VAL A 44 0.13 -11.99 -8.80
CA VAL A 44 -0.73 -11.34 -7.78
C VAL A 44 -1.49 -12.37 -6.93
N LEU A 45 -1.77 -13.56 -7.48
CA LEU A 45 -2.50 -14.64 -6.80
C LEU A 45 -1.57 -15.70 -6.18
N GLU A 46 -0.28 -15.59 -6.44
CA GLU A 46 0.74 -16.41 -5.79
C GLU A 46 1.04 -15.87 -4.37
N PRO A 47 1.63 -16.66 -3.46
CA PRO A 47 1.84 -16.22 -2.09
C PRO A 47 2.77 -15.01 -1.97
N TRP A 48 2.35 -14.04 -1.15
CA TRP A 48 3.16 -12.90 -0.73
C TRP A 48 3.60 -13.12 0.71
N VAL A 49 4.85 -12.83 1.00
CA VAL A 49 5.45 -13.04 2.31
C VAL A 49 5.90 -11.71 2.90
N TRP A 50 5.91 -11.63 4.22
CA TRP A 50 6.40 -10.45 4.94
C TRP A 50 6.68 -10.83 6.39
N GLU A 51 7.49 -10.03 7.05
CA GLU A 51 7.73 -10.08 8.49
C GLU A 51 7.77 -8.64 9.03
N ASP A 52 7.34 -8.46 10.27
CA ASP A 52 7.52 -7.18 10.97
C ASP A 52 8.98 -7.07 11.43
N GLU A 53 9.54 -5.87 11.39
CA GLU A 53 10.91 -5.57 11.81
C GLU A 53 12.00 -6.36 11.05
N SER A 54 11.85 -6.45 9.74
CA SER A 54 12.82 -7.11 8.85
C SER A 54 14.14 -6.32 8.68
N THR A 55 15.19 -7.06 8.35
CA THR A 55 16.48 -6.53 7.87
C THR A 55 16.74 -7.07 6.47
N GLN A 56 17.75 -6.54 5.77
CA GLN A 56 18.18 -7.10 4.49
C GLN A 56 18.52 -8.60 4.58
N GLU A 57 19.22 -9.03 5.64
CA GLU A 57 19.58 -10.44 5.83
C GLU A 57 18.35 -11.31 6.05
N SER A 58 17.43 -10.89 6.91
CA SER A 58 16.23 -11.69 7.23
C SER A 58 15.23 -11.73 6.07
N ALA A 59 15.10 -10.64 5.29
CA ALA A 59 14.26 -10.60 4.09
C ALA A 59 14.74 -11.59 3.02
N LEU A 60 16.05 -11.66 2.77
CA LEU A 60 16.63 -12.65 1.85
C LEU A 60 16.45 -14.08 2.37
N ALA A 61 16.73 -14.30 3.66
CA ALA A 61 16.58 -15.61 4.29
C ALA A 61 15.12 -16.11 4.29
N LEU A 62 14.15 -15.22 4.46
CA LEU A 62 12.73 -15.54 4.40
C LEU A 62 12.37 -16.11 3.01
N VAL A 63 12.77 -15.42 1.94
CA VAL A 63 12.51 -15.86 0.57
C VAL A 63 13.27 -17.15 0.24
N ASP A 64 14.53 -17.26 0.65
CA ASP A 64 15.32 -18.47 0.45
C ASP A 64 14.68 -19.67 1.13
N GLY A 65 14.16 -19.52 2.35
CA GLY A 65 13.43 -20.58 3.04
C GLY A 65 12.20 -21.08 2.27
N TYR A 66 11.44 -20.18 1.64
CA TYR A 66 10.31 -20.59 0.79
C TYR A 66 10.77 -21.39 -0.42
N ILE A 67 11.83 -20.93 -1.10
CA ILE A 67 12.40 -21.59 -2.27
C ILE A 67 12.97 -22.97 -1.91
N GLU A 68 13.74 -23.06 -0.81
CA GLU A 68 14.35 -24.31 -0.32
C GLU A 68 13.30 -25.38 0.04
N HIS A 69 12.10 -24.96 0.43
CA HIS A 69 11.00 -25.84 0.82
C HIS A 69 9.98 -26.10 -0.30
N ASP A 70 10.27 -25.72 -1.55
CA ASP A 70 9.34 -25.83 -2.69
C ASP A 70 7.98 -25.14 -2.42
N ILE A 71 7.98 -24.04 -1.66
CA ILE A 71 6.79 -23.23 -1.39
C ILE A 71 6.80 -22.04 -2.37
N PRO A 72 5.76 -21.87 -3.20
CA PRO A 72 5.69 -20.72 -4.11
C PRO A 72 5.73 -19.39 -3.35
N VAL A 73 6.50 -18.43 -3.86
CA VAL A 73 6.58 -17.05 -3.38
C VAL A 73 6.77 -16.14 -4.58
N SER A 74 5.96 -15.09 -4.69
CA SER A 74 5.97 -14.19 -5.85
C SER A 74 6.28 -12.74 -5.49
N ALA A 75 6.11 -12.39 -4.22
CA ALA A 75 6.44 -11.08 -3.70
C ALA A 75 6.82 -11.15 -2.21
N ILE A 76 7.68 -10.24 -1.80
CA ILE A 76 7.97 -9.92 -0.40
C ILE A 76 7.55 -8.48 -0.12
N ILE A 77 6.98 -8.23 1.05
CA ILE A 77 6.79 -6.88 1.58
C ILE A 77 7.86 -6.64 2.65
N ILE A 78 8.67 -5.60 2.43
CA ILE A 78 9.56 -5.04 3.45
C ILE A 78 8.70 -4.14 4.34
N ASP A 79 8.39 -4.64 5.54
CA ASP A 79 7.53 -3.96 6.50
C ASP A 79 8.33 -2.97 7.37
N SER A 80 7.65 -2.30 8.29
CA SER A 80 8.28 -1.35 9.20
C SER A 80 9.22 -2.02 10.23
N PRO A 81 10.28 -1.34 10.69
CA PRO A 81 10.91 -0.18 10.07
C PRO A 81 11.81 -0.62 8.89
N TRP A 82 11.89 0.24 7.87
CA TRP A 82 12.82 0.06 6.75
C TRP A 82 13.53 1.35 6.36
N ALA A 83 12.90 2.49 6.63
CA ALA A 83 13.42 3.81 6.36
C ALA A 83 14.08 4.42 7.60
N THR A 84 14.90 5.47 7.38
CA THR A 84 15.60 6.25 8.43
C THR A 84 14.65 6.83 9.48
N GLY A 85 13.38 7.03 9.09
CA GLY A 85 12.28 7.45 9.93
C GLY A 85 10.94 7.02 9.30
N TYR A 86 9.85 7.19 10.03
CA TYR A 86 8.53 6.82 9.48
C TYR A 86 8.12 7.82 8.40
N SER A 87 7.87 7.31 7.19
CA SER A 87 7.53 8.10 5.99
C SER A 87 8.63 9.07 5.51
N THR A 88 9.90 8.82 5.85
CA THR A 88 11.03 9.56 5.25
C THR A 88 11.37 9.05 3.85
N TYR A 89 11.00 7.80 3.54
CA TYR A 89 11.23 7.14 2.24
C TYR A 89 12.70 6.90 1.88
N GLU A 90 13.61 7.08 2.84
CA GLU A 90 15.04 6.83 2.69
C GLU A 90 15.41 5.53 3.41
N TRP A 91 15.95 4.54 2.70
CA TRP A 91 16.38 3.27 3.30
C TRP A 91 17.35 3.49 4.48
N ASP A 92 17.08 2.86 5.62
CA ASP A 92 18.00 2.88 6.76
C ASP A 92 19.20 1.97 6.47
N PRO A 93 20.43 2.51 6.32
CA PRO A 93 21.61 1.71 6.03
C PRO A 93 22.02 0.76 7.16
N ALA A 94 21.49 0.94 8.38
CA ALA A 94 21.72 0.00 9.48
C ALA A 94 20.91 -1.29 9.34
N LEU A 95 19.70 -1.20 8.76
CA LEU A 95 18.80 -2.33 8.54
C LEU A 95 18.97 -2.92 7.14
N PHE A 96 19.19 -2.06 6.15
CA PHE A 96 19.32 -2.36 4.73
C PHE A 96 20.60 -1.69 4.19
N PRO A 97 21.79 -2.26 4.45
CA PRO A 97 23.06 -1.66 4.06
C PRO A 97 23.30 -1.59 2.54
N ASP A 98 22.65 -2.45 1.75
CA ASP A 98 22.68 -2.45 0.29
C ASP A 98 21.32 -2.88 -0.28
N PRO A 99 20.31 -1.99 -0.23
CA PRO A 99 18.95 -2.33 -0.64
C PRO A 99 18.88 -2.61 -2.15
N GLN A 100 19.76 -2.01 -2.97
CA GLN A 100 19.81 -2.30 -4.40
C GLN A 100 20.22 -3.76 -4.64
N ALA A 101 21.30 -4.24 -4.01
CA ALA A 101 21.72 -5.62 -4.15
C ALA A 101 20.65 -6.61 -3.68
N MET A 102 19.95 -6.28 -2.59
CA MET A 102 18.83 -7.09 -2.08
C MET A 102 17.70 -7.19 -3.12
N ILE A 103 17.27 -6.05 -3.68
CA ILE A 103 16.19 -6.00 -4.68
C ILE A 103 16.60 -6.78 -5.93
N ASP A 104 17.81 -6.57 -6.45
CA ASP A 104 18.33 -7.28 -7.62
C ASP A 104 18.35 -8.80 -7.39
N GLU A 105 18.74 -9.25 -6.19
CA GLU A 105 18.77 -10.67 -5.83
C GLU A 105 17.36 -11.28 -5.75
N LEU A 106 16.40 -10.57 -5.14
CA LEU A 106 15.00 -11.00 -5.06
C LEU A 106 14.37 -11.07 -6.45
N HIS A 107 14.62 -10.07 -7.29
CA HIS A 107 14.16 -10.06 -8.69
C HIS A 107 14.77 -11.21 -9.50
N ALA A 108 16.04 -11.55 -9.29
CA ALA A 108 16.68 -12.70 -9.93
C ALA A 108 16.04 -14.05 -9.54
N LYS A 109 15.43 -14.11 -8.34
CA LYS A 109 14.62 -15.25 -7.86
C LYS A 109 13.16 -15.21 -8.35
N GLY A 110 12.78 -14.19 -9.12
CA GLY A 110 11.41 -13.99 -9.61
C GLY A 110 10.45 -13.39 -8.58
N VAL A 111 10.97 -12.88 -7.47
CA VAL A 111 10.21 -12.32 -6.35
C VAL A 111 10.19 -10.80 -6.44
N ARG A 112 8.99 -10.21 -6.39
CA ARG A 112 8.78 -8.76 -6.40
C ARG A 112 8.97 -8.15 -5.02
N VAL A 113 9.38 -6.89 -4.97
CA VAL A 113 9.65 -6.19 -3.71
C VAL A 113 8.63 -5.07 -3.51
N PHE A 114 7.84 -5.18 -2.46
CA PHE A 114 6.91 -4.15 -2.01
C PHE A 114 7.43 -3.54 -0.71
N VAL A 115 7.11 -2.28 -0.46
CA VAL A 115 7.57 -1.57 0.73
C VAL A 115 6.41 -0.94 1.47
N TRP A 116 6.41 -1.00 2.79
CA TRP A 116 5.34 -0.46 3.63
C TRP A 116 5.42 1.07 3.77
N THR A 117 4.27 1.75 3.75
CA THR A 117 4.17 3.19 4.02
C THR A 117 2.81 3.59 4.60
N VAL A 118 2.74 4.79 5.16
CA VAL A 118 1.55 5.43 5.72
C VAL A 118 1.36 6.85 5.16
N PRO A 119 0.14 7.42 5.20
CA PRO A 119 -0.17 8.70 4.55
C PRO A 119 0.24 9.96 5.35
N GLY A 120 1.02 9.82 6.41
CA GLY A 120 1.38 10.92 7.31
C GLY A 120 2.87 10.99 7.60
N ILE A 121 3.32 12.16 8.05
CA ILE A 121 4.69 12.42 8.49
C ILE A 121 4.69 12.62 10.00
N ASN A 122 5.60 11.94 10.69
CA ASN A 122 5.76 12.09 12.13
C ASN A 122 6.36 13.45 12.50
N VAL A 123 5.92 14.02 13.62
CA VAL A 123 6.40 15.32 14.13
C VAL A 123 7.89 15.29 14.51
N ASP A 124 8.40 14.10 14.84
CA ASP A 124 9.81 13.89 15.21
C ASP A 124 10.75 13.90 13.99
N GLU A 125 10.22 13.78 12.76
CA GLU A 125 10.97 14.01 11.51
C GLU A 125 11.12 15.52 11.26
N THR A 126 11.75 16.21 12.21
CA THR A 126 11.65 17.66 12.41
C THR A 126 11.86 18.51 11.15
N GLU A 127 12.89 18.22 10.34
CA GLU A 127 13.17 18.99 9.11
C GLU A 127 12.11 18.75 8.03
N LEU A 128 11.72 17.48 7.82
CA LEU A 128 10.72 17.08 6.83
C LEU A 128 9.34 17.61 7.20
N TYR A 129 8.98 17.48 8.49
CA TYR A 129 7.72 17.95 9.03
C TYR A 129 7.61 19.47 8.96
N ALA A 130 8.64 20.21 9.38
CA ALA A 130 8.65 21.67 9.30
C ALA A 130 8.52 22.16 7.86
N TYR A 131 9.21 21.53 6.90
CA TYR A 131 9.12 21.87 5.49
C TYR A 131 7.68 21.81 4.96
N ALA A 132 6.96 20.74 5.28
CA ALA A 132 5.60 20.49 4.86
C ALA A 132 4.58 21.39 5.58
N ALA A 133 4.76 21.59 6.89
CA ALA A 133 3.91 22.46 7.69
C ALA A 133 3.98 23.92 7.22
N GLU A 134 5.18 24.46 6.96
CA GLU A 134 5.38 25.82 6.44
C GLU A 134 4.70 26.08 5.09
N ARG A 135 4.42 25.02 4.32
CA ARG A 135 3.80 25.07 3.00
C ARG A 135 2.31 24.71 3.00
N GLY A 136 1.76 24.38 4.17
CA GLY A 136 0.35 23.98 4.28
C GLY A 136 0.06 22.66 3.57
N TYR A 137 0.99 21.71 3.62
CA TYR A 137 0.85 20.39 2.97
C TYR A 137 0.13 19.36 3.83
N PHE A 138 -0.32 19.72 5.01
CA PHE A 138 -1.03 18.83 5.92
C PHE A 138 -2.51 19.19 6.05
N MET A 139 -3.30 18.18 6.38
CA MET A 139 -4.69 18.32 6.84
C MET A 139 -4.72 19.06 8.19
N THR A 140 -5.80 19.78 8.46
CA THR A 140 -6.05 20.47 9.75
C THR A 140 -7.32 19.92 10.42
N GLY A 141 -7.56 20.29 11.69
CA GLY A 141 -8.70 19.79 12.47
C GLY A 141 -10.01 20.52 12.13
N GLY A 142 -9.90 21.72 11.54
CA GLY A 142 -11.06 22.51 11.16
C GLY A 142 -10.77 23.76 10.29
N PRO A 143 -11.83 24.43 9.82
CA PRO A 143 -11.73 25.56 8.91
C PRO A 143 -11.08 26.82 9.50
N ASP A 144 -11.09 26.95 10.83
CA ASP A 144 -10.50 28.09 11.55
C ASP A 144 -9.08 27.77 12.07
N GLU A 145 -8.57 26.57 11.80
CA GLU A 145 -7.27 26.10 12.25
C GLU A 145 -6.23 26.26 11.15
N THR A 146 -5.09 26.86 11.50
CA THR A 146 -3.97 27.11 10.58
C THR A 146 -2.80 26.16 10.78
N GLU A 147 -2.78 25.44 11.91
CA GLU A 147 -1.74 24.47 12.23
C GLU A 147 -2.18 23.06 11.79
N PRO A 148 -1.23 22.20 11.38
CA PRO A 148 -1.52 20.80 11.07
C PRO A 148 -2.19 20.07 12.24
N GLU A 149 -3.16 19.22 11.94
CA GLU A 149 -3.75 18.33 12.95
C GLU A 149 -2.83 17.14 13.20
N VAL A 150 -2.22 17.13 14.39
CA VAL A 150 -1.37 16.03 14.85
C VAL A 150 -2.23 14.92 15.42
N VAL A 151 -2.07 13.72 14.89
CA VAL A 151 -2.80 12.52 15.27
C VAL A 151 -1.84 11.48 15.85
N GLU A 152 -2.18 10.93 17.00
CA GLU A 152 -1.51 9.77 17.60
C GLU A 152 -1.85 8.49 16.80
N TRP A 153 -0.83 7.71 16.45
CA TRP A 153 -0.95 6.40 15.81
C TRP A 153 0.07 5.41 16.42
N TRP A 154 0.01 4.14 16.02
CA TRP A 154 0.75 3.08 16.73
C TRP A 154 2.28 3.13 16.58
N LYS A 155 2.83 4.04 15.76
CA LYS A 155 4.27 4.30 15.62
C LYS A 155 4.66 5.77 15.91
N GLY A 156 3.80 6.57 16.53
CA GLY A 156 4.14 7.92 16.99
C GLY A 156 3.01 8.93 16.82
N ASP A 157 3.39 10.19 16.65
CA ASP A 157 2.49 11.32 16.43
C ASP A 157 2.83 11.97 15.10
N GLY A 158 1.83 12.22 14.25
CA GLY A 158 2.07 12.76 12.91
C GLY A 158 0.84 13.41 12.28
N SER A 159 1.07 14.11 11.18
CA SER A 159 0.01 14.81 10.43
C SER A 159 -0.18 14.19 9.06
N LEU A 160 -1.44 14.08 8.64
CA LEU A 160 -1.82 13.55 7.34
C LEU A 160 -1.51 14.54 6.22
N ILE A 161 -0.92 14.06 5.13
CA ILE A 161 -0.67 14.87 3.93
C ILE A 161 -2.02 15.26 3.29
N ASP A 162 -2.20 16.53 2.92
CA ASP A 162 -3.35 16.98 2.14
C ASP A 162 -3.19 16.57 0.67
N TYR A 163 -3.58 15.34 0.33
CA TYR A 163 -3.48 14.81 -1.03
C TYR A 163 -4.36 15.55 -2.06
N PHE A 164 -5.25 16.45 -1.64
CA PHE A 164 -5.97 17.32 -2.57
C PHE A 164 -5.12 18.48 -3.06
N ASN A 165 -4.06 18.83 -2.32
CA ASN A 165 -3.11 19.86 -2.70
C ASN A 165 -2.09 19.31 -3.71
N PRO A 166 -2.11 19.74 -4.99
CA PRO A 166 -1.19 19.22 -5.99
C PRO A 166 0.27 19.50 -5.66
N GLU A 167 0.59 20.59 -4.95
CA GLU A 167 1.96 20.88 -4.54
C GLU A 167 2.43 19.93 -3.42
N ALA A 168 1.52 19.50 -2.54
CA ALA A 168 1.80 18.48 -1.53
C ALA A 168 1.98 17.11 -2.16
N VAL A 169 1.16 16.77 -3.16
CA VAL A 169 1.29 15.52 -3.94
C VAL A 169 2.60 15.49 -4.70
N ASP A 170 2.97 16.57 -5.39
CA ASP A 170 4.26 16.66 -6.12
C ASP A 170 5.45 16.52 -5.17
N TRP A 171 5.38 17.13 -3.98
CA TRP A 171 6.40 16.96 -2.95
C TRP A 171 6.46 15.51 -2.44
N TRP A 172 5.33 14.91 -2.10
CA TRP A 172 5.27 13.52 -1.66
C TRP A 172 5.80 12.56 -2.75
N HIS A 173 5.45 12.79 -4.01
CA HIS A 173 6.02 12.08 -5.16
C HIS A 173 7.55 12.16 -5.18
N SER A 174 8.12 13.36 -4.94
CA SER A 174 9.58 13.52 -4.90
C SER A 174 10.27 12.74 -3.78
N LEU A 175 9.55 12.41 -2.69
CA LEU A 175 10.05 11.54 -1.63
C LEU A 175 10.02 10.08 -2.07
N ILE A 176 8.85 9.59 -2.52
CA ILE A 176 8.69 8.18 -2.90
C ILE A 176 9.49 7.81 -4.17
N ASP A 177 9.74 8.76 -5.07
CA ASP A 177 10.52 8.56 -6.29
C ASP A 177 11.96 8.11 -5.96
N GLN A 178 12.50 8.54 -4.81
CA GLN A 178 13.82 8.12 -4.36
C GLN A 178 13.84 6.63 -4.02
N THR A 179 12.79 6.11 -3.38
CA THR A 179 12.65 4.68 -3.10
C THR A 179 12.33 3.90 -4.38
N LEU A 180 11.44 4.43 -5.23
CA LEU A 180 11.08 3.82 -6.52
C LEU A 180 12.29 3.67 -7.44
N ALA A 181 13.27 4.58 -7.36
CA ALA A 181 14.50 4.52 -8.13
C ALA A 181 15.35 3.26 -7.87
N PHE A 182 15.17 2.60 -6.72
CA PHE A 182 15.81 1.30 -6.43
C PHE A 182 15.16 0.12 -7.18
N GLY A 183 13.99 0.34 -7.80
CA GLY A 183 13.28 -0.68 -8.58
C GLY A 183 12.27 -1.51 -7.79
N ILE A 184 11.74 -1.01 -6.66
CA ILE A 184 10.64 -1.69 -5.97
C ILE A 184 9.40 -1.78 -6.88
N ASP A 185 8.58 -2.81 -6.68
CA ASP A 185 7.41 -3.15 -7.50
C ASP A 185 6.11 -2.51 -6.99
N GLY A 186 6.12 -1.93 -5.79
CA GLY A 186 4.99 -1.17 -5.26
C GLY A 186 5.02 -0.96 -3.76
N TRP A 187 3.86 -0.54 -3.23
CA TRP A 187 3.70 -0.14 -1.84
C TRP A 187 2.63 -0.98 -1.13
N LYS A 188 2.87 -1.30 0.15
CA LYS A 188 1.83 -1.71 1.11
C LYS A 188 1.38 -0.45 1.85
N LEU A 189 0.15 0.01 1.57
CA LEU A 189 -0.43 1.19 2.20
C LEU A 189 -1.17 0.79 3.49
N ASP A 190 -0.86 1.46 4.60
CA ASP A 190 -1.43 1.18 5.92
C ASP A 190 -1.87 2.46 6.63
N GLY A 191 -2.61 2.34 7.73
CA GLY A 191 -2.87 3.44 8.68
C GLY A 191 -3.88 4.49 8.25
N LEU A 192 -4.52 4.35 7.08
CA LEU A 192 -5.45 5.35 6.55
C LEU A 192 -6.80 5.40 7.30
N ASP A 193 -7.17 4.36 8.05
CA ASP A 193 -8.54 4.20 8.54
C ASP A 193 -8.94 5.10 9.70
N PHE A 194 -8.09 5.24 10.72
CA PHE A 194 -8.42 5.96 11.95
C PHE A 194 -7.98 7.42 11.91
N SER A 195 -6.80 7.70 11.36
CA SER A 195 -6.24 9.05 11.38
C SER A 195 -7.01 10.03 10.50
N ALA A 196 -7.57 9.55 9.39
CA ALA A 196 -8.39 10.36 8.48
C ALA A 196 -9.77 10.73 9.07
N LEU A 197 -10.19 10.10 10.17
CA LEU A 197 -11.39 10.52 10.91
C LEU A 197 -11.12 11.72 11.82
N LEU A 198 -9.85 11.95 12.20
CA LEU A 198 -9.44 12.98 13.15
C LEU A 198 -9.01 14.25 12.41
N ALA A 199 -8.15 14.11 11.38
CA ALA A 199 -7.73 15.22 10.52
C ALA A 199 -8.63 15.34 9.28
N ARG A 200 -9.76 16.03 9.43
CA ARG A 200 -10.85 16.02 8.43
C ARG A 200 -10.92 17.26 7.53
N HIS A 201 -10.11 18.28 7.75
CA HIS A 201 -10.15 19.51 6.96
C HIS A 201 -9.00 19.55 5.97
N SER A 202 -9.30 19.73 4.68
CA SER A 202 -8.29 20.05 3.66
C SER A 202 -8.23 21.57 3.53
N PRO A 203 -7.11 22.22 3.95
CA PRO A 203 -6.92 23.65 3.73
C PRO A 203 -6.95 24.01 2.24
N TYR A 204 -6.45 23.13 1.38
CA TYR A 204 -6.46 23.37 -0.06
C TYR A 204 -7.87 23.45 -0.64
N LEU A 205 -8.78 22.55 -0.23
CA LEU A 205 -10.18 22.60 -0.64
C LEU A 205 -11.01 23.62 0.15
N GLY A 206 -10.52 24.08 1.31
CA GLY A 206 -11.24 24.97 2.22
C GLY A 206 -12.49 24.32 2.82
N ARG A 207 -12.53 22.99 2.92
CA ARG A 207 -13.67 22.25 3.45
C ARG A 207 -13.24 20.97 4.14
N ASN A 208 -14.18 20.42 4.92
CA ASN A 208 -14.00 19.07 5.43
C ASN A 208 -14.18 18.04 4.28
N VAL A 209 -13.43 16.97 4.39
CA VAL A 209 -13.51 15.77 3.56
C VAL A 209 -13.83 14.58 4.45
N ASP A 210 -14.55 13.59 3.90
CA ASP A 210 -14.72 12.33 4.60
C ASP A 210 -13.55 11.35 4.31
N ARG A 211 -13.52 10.24 5.07
CA ARG A 211 -12.48 9.21 4.93
C ARG A 211 -12.40 8.65 3.51
N LEU A 212 -13.55 8.47 2.83
CA LEU A 212 -13.58 7.90 1.48
C LEU A 212 -13.08 8.90 0.44
N GLU A 213 -13.42 10.18 0.59
CA GLU A 213 -12.87 11.24 -0.25
C GLU A 213 -11.34 11.28 -0.13
N TYR A 214 -10.81 11.22 1.09
CA TYR A 214 -9.37 11.19 1.32
C TYR A 214 -8.70 9.92 0.74
N SER A 215 -9.34 8.75 0.85
CA SER A 215 -8.84 7.51 0.23
C SER A 215 -8.78 7.55 -1.30
N HIS A 216 -9.52 8.44 -1.94
CA HIS A 216 -9.62 8.56 -3.39
C HIS A 216 -8.91 9.82 -3.95
N ALA A 217 -8.28 10.61 -3.08
CA ALA A 217 -7.60 11.85 -3.42
C ALA A 217 -6.40 11.62 -4.34
#